data_AF-A0A2E9RCR1-F1
#
_entry.id   AF-A0A2E9RCR1-F1
#
_cell.length_a   1.000
_cell.length_b   1.000
_cell.length_c   1.000
_cell.angle_alpha   90.00
_cell.angle_beta   90.00
_cell.angle_gamma   90.00
#
_symmetry.space_group_name_H-M   'P 1'
#
loop_
_entity.id
_entity.type
_entity.pdbx_description
1 polymer ?
#
loop_
_entity_poly.entity_id
_entity_poly.type
_entity_poly.pdbx_seq_one_letter_code
_entity_poly.pdbx_strand_id
1 'polypeptide(L)'
;MPFSYFHPAVASWFNSQFDQPTEVQVQAWPAIQGGSHTLIAAPTGSGKTLAAFLAVINELVRDGELFGLPDETRILYVSPLKALSNDINRNLEAPLVGITQELPSPSPLSIRSAVRTGDTPQAERAKVRRQPPHILVTTPESLFIFLTSESGRRTLFVRIESRPLRPRFFHCAAVK
;
A
#
# COMPACT_ATOMS: atom_id res chain seq x y z
N MET A 1 -17.31 6.87 15.28
CA MET A 1 -15.85 6.84 15.54
C MET A 1 -15.14 6.46 14.24
N PRO A 2 -14.45 7.38 13.57
CA PRO A 2 -13.86 7.14 12.24
C PRO A 2 -12.80 6.03 12.23
N PHE A 3 -12.19 5.74 13.39
CA PHE A 3 -11.16 4.70 13.54
C PHE A 3 -11.66 3.31 13.95
N SER A 4 -12.97 3.09 14.04
CA SER A 4 -13.52 1.77 14.41
C SER A 4 -13.11 0.63 13.46
N TYR A 5 -12.72 0.97 12.23
CA TYR A 5 -12.24 0.03 11.22
C TYR A 5 -10.72 -0.13 11.19
N PHE A 6 -9.98 0.56 12.05
CA PHE A 6 -8.52 0.56 12.08
C PHE A 6 -7.96 -0.31 13.20
N HIS A 7 -6.79 -0.88 12.96
CA HIS A 7 -5.95 -1.49 13.97
C HIS A 7 -5.50 -0.41 14.96
N PRO A 8 -5.44 -0.70 16.29
CA PRO A 8 -5.03 0.29 17.29
C PRO A 8 -3.72 1.01 16.97
N ALA A 9 -2.70 0.30 16.48
CA ALA A 9 -1.42 0.92 16.08
C ALA A 9 -1.58 1.95 14.95
N VAL A 10 -2.45 1.69 13.98
CA VAL A 10 -2.70 2.60 12.86
C VAL A 10 -3.48 3.83 13.31
N ALA A 11 -4.48 3.63 14.18
CA ALA A 11 -5.24 4.72 14.77
C ALA A 11 -4.37 5.59 15.71
N SER A 12 -3.52 4.96 16.53
CA SER A 12 -2.58 5.63 17.43
C SER A 12 -1.62 6.51 16.65
N TRP A 13 -0.98 5.94 15.61
CA TRP A 13 -0.10 6.70 14.73
C TRP A 13 -0.83 7.88 14.06
N PHE A 14 -2.04 7.68 13.54
CA PHE A 14 -2.77 8.78 12.91
C PHE A 14 -3.06 9.91 13.89
N ASN A 15 -3.53 9.58 15.10
CA ASN A 15 -3.86 10.57 16.13
C ASN A 15 -2.62 11.27 16.71
N SER A 16 -1.43 10.67 16.61
CA SER A 16 -0.18 11.34 17.01
C SER A 16 0.34 12.32 15.95
N GLN A 17 -0.05 12.14 14.69
CA GLN A 17 0.39 12.98 13.57
C GLN A 17 -0.62 14.06 13.17
N PHE A 18 -1.91 13.86 13.42
CA PHE A 18 -2.98 14.73 12.94
C PHE A 18 -4.07 14.94 14.00
N ASP A 19 -4.62 16.16 14.07
CA ASP A 19 -5.69 16.49 15.02
C ASP A 19 -6.99 15.73 14.73
N GLN A 20 -7.38 15.64 13.46
CA GLN A 20 -8.62 14.98 13.03
C GLN A 20 -8.56 14.53 11.57
N PRO A 21 -9.28 13.46 11.20
CA PRO A 21 -9.37 13.04 9.81
C PRO A 21 -10.15 14.03 8.94
N THR A 22 -9.74 14.16 7.68
CA THR A 22 -10.47 14.97 6.70
C THR A 22 -11.78 14.30 6.32
N GLU A 23 -12.73 15.08 5.79
CA GLU A 23 -14.02 14.54 5.34
C GLU A 23 -13.84 13.41 4.29
N VAL A 24 -12.89 13.60 3.36
CA VAL A 24 -12.55 12.62 2.32
C VAL A 24 -12.05 11.31 2.94
N GLN A 25 -11.24 11.39 4.01
CA GLN A 25 -10.76 10.21 4.73
C GLN A 25 -11.91 9.47 5.43
N VAL A 26 -12.76 10.20 6.15
CA VAL A 26 -13.92 9.64 6.85
C VAL A 26 -14.88 8.94 5.90
N GLN A 27 -15.12 9.50 4.71
CA GLN A 27 -15.99 8.89 3.70
C GLN A 27 -15.33 7.71 2.99
N ALA A 28 -14.03 7.78 2.70
CA ALA A 28 -13.34 6.74 1.93
C ALA A 28 -13.10 5.46 2.75
N TRP A 29 -12.76 5.57 4.04
CA TRP A 29 -12.33 4.41 4.82
C TRP A 29 -13.37 3.29 4.93
N PRO A 30 -14.67 3.54 5.23
CA PRO A 30 -15.67 2.48 5.27
C PRO A 30 -15.85 1.78 3.93
N ALA A 31 -15.81 2.53 2.82
CA ALA A 31 -15.95 1.97 1.47
C ALA A 31 -14.75 1.05 1.10
N ILE A 32 -13.53 1.51 1.38
CA ILE A 32 -12.31 0.74 1.14
C ILE A 32 -12.27 -0.50 2.05
N GLN A 33 -12.50 -0.35 3.36
CA GLN A 33 -12.47 -1.47 4.30
C GLN A 33 -13.60 -2.49 4.04
N GLY A 34 -14.72 -2.04 3.48
CA GLY A 34 -15.80 -2.90 2.99
C GLY A 34 -15.46 -3.72 1.73
N GLY A 35 -14.27 -3.52 1.14
CA GLY A 35 -13.82 -4.22 -0.06
C GLY A 35 -14.42 -3.69 -1.37
N SER A 36 -15.05 -2.52 -1.34
CA SER A 36 -15.63 -1.91 -2.55
C SER A 36 -14.55 -1.21 -3.39
N HIS A 37 -14.67 -1.31 -4.73
CA HIS A 37 -13.89 -0.47 -5.62
C HIS A 37 -14.26 1.00 -5.36
N THR A 38 -13.27 1.82 -5.02
CA THR A 38 -13.51 3.17 -4.51
C THR A 38 -12.75 4.19 -5.36
N LEU A 39 -13.49 5.15 -5.93
CA LEU A 39 -12.95 6.33 -6.60
C LEU A 39 -13.03 7.51 -5.64
N ILE A 40 -11.88 8.10 -5.30
CA ILE A 40 -11.83 9.29 -4.44
C ILE A 40 -11.63 10.52 -5.31
N ALA A 41 -12.69 11.30 -5.47
CA ALA A 41 -12.69 12.59 -6.16
C ALA A 41 -12.72 13.73 -5.14
N ALA A 42 -11.59 14.39 -4.95
CA ALA A 42 -11.47 15.51 -4.01
C ALA A 42 -10.35 16.48 -4.44
N PRO A 43 -10.42 17.76 -4.04
CA PRO A 43 -9.37 18.74 -4.31
C PRO A 43 -7.97 18.28 -3.89
N THR A 44 -6.95 18.95 -4.41
CA THR A 44 -5.58 18.82 -3.88
C THR A 44 -5.54 19.28 -2.43
N GLY A 45 -4.71 18.65 -1.60
CA GLY A 45 -4.61 18.97 -0.18
C GLY A 45 -5.68 18.32 0.71
N SER A 46 -6.72 17.69 0.16
CA SER A 46 -7.79 17.06 0.97
C SER A 46 -7.41 15.73 1.64
N GLY A 47 -6.14 15.30 1.54
CA GLY A 47 -5.66 14.07 2.18
C GLY A 47 -6.02 12.76 1.46
N LYS A 48 -6.48 12.80 0.20
CA LYS A 48 -6.90 11.60 -0.57
C LYS A 48 -5.85 10.50 -0.67
N THR A 49 -4.58 10.86 -0.79
CA THR A 49 -3.46 9.91 -0.83
C THR A 49 -3.32 9.17 0.49
N LEU A 50 -3.35 9.88 1.62
CA LEU A 50 -3.31 9.27 2.94
C LEU A 50 -4.58 8.45 3.21
N ALA A 51 -5.75 8.88 2.73
CA ALA A 51 -7.00 8.12 2.85
C ALA A 51 -6.85 6.71 2.27
N ALA A 52 -6.34 6.63 1.03
CA ALA A 52 -6.09 5.36 0.35
C ALA A 52 -5.01 4.53 1.05
N PHE A 53 -3.85 5.14 1.35
CA PHE A 53 -2.72 4.40 1.91
C PHE A 53 -2.95 3.90 3.32
N LEU A 54 -3.56 4.70 4.18
CA LEU A 54 -3.81 4.28 5.55
C LEU A 54 -4.74 3.06 5.57
N ALA A 55 -5.74 3.01 4.68
CA ALA A 55 -6.67 1.89 4.58
C ALA A 55 -5.97 0.59 4.17
N VAL A 56 -5.04 0.63 3.21
CA VAL A 56 -4.30 -0.57 2.77
C VAL A 56 -3.19 -0.96 3.74
N ILE A 57 -2.53 0.00 4.40
CA ILE A 57 -1.57 -0.31 5.47
C ILE A 57 -2.28 -1.01 6.64
N ASN A 58 -3.48 -0.54 6.98
CA ASN A 58 -4.31 -1.18 8.01
C ASN A 58 -4.60 -2.66 7.73
N GLU A 59 -4.89 -3.01 6.48
CA GLU A 59 -5.07 -4.40 6.08
C GLU A 59 -3.77 -5.19 6.18
N LEU A 60 -2.64 -4.64 5.73
CA LEU A 60 -1.33 -5.29 5.86
C LEU A 60 -0.93 -5.54 7.32
N VAL A 61 -1.23 -4.61 8.23
CA VAL A 61 -0.99 -4.78 9.67
C VAL A 61 -1.85 -5.92 10.21
N ARG A 62 -3.17 -5.90 9.93
CA ARG A 62 -4.11 -6.94 10.40
C ARG A 62 -3.76 -8.33 9.87
N ASP A 63 -3.51 -8.44 8.56
CA ASP A 63 -3.11 -9.69 7.94
C ASP A 63 -1.77 -10.17 8.48
N GLY A 64 -0.84 -9.25 8.69
CA GLY A 64 0.47 -9.54 9.22
C GLY A 64 0.41 -10.13 10.63
N GLU A 65 -0.36 -9.52 11.53
CA GLU A 65 -0.47 -10.03 12.90
C GLU A 65 -1.13 -11.41 12.96
N LEU A 66 -2.13 -11.64 12.11
CA LEU A 66 -2.90 -12.89 12.11
C LEU A 66 -2.17 -14.04 11.40
N PHE A 67 -1.49 -13.76 10.29
CA PHE A 67 -1.00 -14.79 9.37
C PHE A 67 0.47 -14.64 8.98
N GLY A 68 1.12 -13.55 9.39
CA GLY A 68 2.42 -13.13 8.85
C GLY A 68 2.31 -12.47 7.47
N LEU A 69 3.36 -11.74 7.11
CA LEU A 69 3.51 -11.13 5.78
C LEU A 69 4.59 -11.86 4.97
N PRO A 70 4.21 -12.68 3.97
CA PRO A 70 5.16 -13.30 3.05
C PRO A 70 5.74 -12.25 2.09
N ASP A 71 6.89 -12.57 1.50
CA ASP A 71 7.58 -11.75 0.50
C ASP A 71 6.82 -11.71 -0.84
N GLU A 72 5.66 -11.06 -0.85
CA GLU A 72 4.69 -11.02 -1.94
C GLU A 72 4.10 -9.61 -2.09
N THR A 73 3.92 -9.14 -3.32
CA THR A 73 3.22 -7.88 -3.58
C THR A 73 1.72 -8.05 -3.38
N ARG A 74 1.17 -7.34 -2.40
CA ARG A 74 -0.26 -7.33 -2.07
C ARG A 74 -0.96 -6.07 -2.55
N ILE A 75 -0.26 -4.94 -2.53
CA ILE A 75 -0.78 -3.65 -2.94
C ILE A 75 0.01 -3.13 -4.14
N LEU A 76 -0.69 -2.74 -5.19
CA LEU A 76 -0.11 -2.14 -6.39
C LEU A 76 -0.65 -0.71 -6.55
N TYR A 77 0.23 0.28 -6.44
CA TYR A 77 -0.09 1.68 -6.73
C TYR A 77 0.42 2.05 -8.12
N VAL A 78 -0.47 2.49 -9.01
CA VAL A 78 -0.12 2.87 -10.38
C VAL A 78 -0.22 4.39 -10.52
N SER A 79 0.92 5.05 -10.71
CA SER A 79 1.00 6.49 -10.92
C SER A 79 1.10 6.83 -12.41
N PRO A 80 0.36 7.82 -12.92
CA PRO A 80 0.52 8.29 -14.30
C PRO A 80 1.85 9.03 -14.53
N LEU A 81 2.48 9.54 -13.47
CA LEU A 81 3.73 10.31 -13.56
C LEU A 81 4.83 9.69 -12.71
N LYS A 82 6.02 9.55 -13.28
CA LYS A 82 7.20 8.99 -12.58
C LYS A 82 7.62 9.81 -11.35
N ALA A 83 7.61 11.15 -11.46
CA ALA A 83 7.96 12.03 -10.34
C ALA A 83 7.05 11.78 -9.14
N LEU A 84 5.74 11.63 -9.41
CA LEU A 84 4.75 11.30 -8.40
C LEU A 84 5.00 9.92 -7.77
N SER A 85 5.53 8.93 -8.48
CA SER A 85 5.88 7.62 -7.89
C SER A 85 6.93 7.73 -6.78
N ASN A 86 7.94 8.58 -6.97
CA ASN A 86 8.99 8.79 -5.97
C ASN A 86 8.47 9.54 -4.75
N ASP A 87 7.68 10.59 -4.98
CA ASP A 87 7.04 11.37 -3.91
C ASP A 87 6.11 10.49 -3.06
N ILE A 88 5.34 9.63 -3.72
CA ILE A 88 4.44 8.67 -3.06
C ILE A 88 5.21 7.70 -2.17
N ASN A 89 6.36 7.19 -2.61
CA ASN A 89 7.16 6.28 -1.80
C ASN A 89 7.75 6.96 -0.57
N ARG A 90 8.18 8.23 -0.69
CA ARG A 90 8.60 9.02 0.48
C ARG A 90 7.44 9.28 1.44
N ASN A 91 6.27 9.59 0.90
CA ASN A 91 5.06 9.79 1.72
C ASN A 91 4.56 8.51 2.40
N LEU A 92 4.96 7.33 1.92
CA LEU A 92 4.71 6.04 2.56
C LEU A 92 5.69 5.75 3.70
N GLU A 93 6.87 6.35 3.72
CA GLU A 93 7.90 6.04 4.72
C GLU A 93 7.45 6.43 6.13
N ALA A 94 6.94 7.66 6.31
CA ALA A 94 6.46 8.16 7.59
C ALA A 94 5.35 7.27 8.21
N PRO A 95 4.26 6.91 7.51
CA PRO A 95 3.26 6.01 8.07
C PRO A 95 3.81 4.61 8.33
N LEU A 96 4.62 4.05 7.44
CA LEU A 96 5.14 2.69 7.64
C LEU A 96 6.05 2.61 8.87
N VAL A 97 6.97 3.56 9.04
CA VAL A 97 7.88 3.63 10.19
C VAL A 97 7.09 3.89 11.47
N GLY A 98 6.24 4.91 11.48
CA GLY A 98 5.51 5.29 12.68
C GLY A 98 4.52 4.21 13.14
N ILE A 99 3.78 3.59 12.23
CA ILE A 99 2.87 2.47 12.58
C ILE A 99 3.67 1.27 13.11
N THR A 100 4.86 1.00 12.56
CA THR A 100 5.72 -0.08 13.08
C THR A 100 6.20 0.20 14.50
N GLN A 101 6.43 1.47 14.86
CA GLN A 101 6.81 1.88 16.22
C GLN A 101 5.66 1.76 17.23
N GLU A 102 4.41 1.86 16.76
CA GLU A 102 3.21 1.65 17.59
C GLU A 102 2.89 0.16 17.82
N LEU A 103 3.55 -0.76 17.09
CA LEU A 103 3.38 -2.20 17.29
C LEU A 103 4.25 -2.72 18.46
N PRO A 104 3.84 -3.82 19.13
CA PRO A 104 4.63 -4.44 20.20
C PRO A 104 6.06 -4.78 19.77
N SER A 105 7.04 -4.63 20.68
CA SER A 105 8.45 -4.93 20.40
C SER A 105 8.88 -6.28 20.99
N PRO A 106 9.60 -7.14 20.23
CA PRO A 106 9.96 -6.95 18.82
C PRO A 106 8.74 -7.17 17.91
N SER A 107 8.50 -6.25 16.98
CA SER A 107 7.40 -6.39 16.03
C SER A 107 7.75 -7.47 15.02
N PRO A 108 6.90 -8.49 14.82
CA PRO A 108 7.11 -9.47 13.75
C PRO A 108 6.84 -8.88 12.37
N LEU A 109 6.34 -7.64 12.28
CA LEU A 109 5.90 -7.02 11.03
C LEU A 109 6.91 -6.03 10.48
N SER A 110 7.43 -6.37 9.31
CA SER A 110 8.23 -5.47 8.48
C SER A 110 7.51 -5.23 7.15
N ILE A 111 6.70 -4.17 7.09
CA ILE A 111 6.01 -3.79 5.84
C ILE A 111 7.00 -3.08 4.91
N ARG A 112 7.17 -3.59 3.69
CA ARG A 112 8.10 -3.04 2.70
C ARG A 112 7.36 -2.41 1.53
N SER A 113 7.81 -1.23 1.14
CA SER A 113 7.43 -0.58 -0.13
C SER A 113 8.62 -0.50 -1.08
N ALA A 114 8.35 -0.48 -2.38
CA ALA A 114 9.35 -0.13 -3.39
C ALA A 114 8.75 0.56 -4.61
N VAL A 115 9.57 1.35 -5.28
CA VAL A 115 9.23 1.96 -6.57
C VAL A 115 9.85 1.15 -7.71
N ARG A 116 9.03 0.79 -8.68
CA ARG A 116 9.48 0.16 -9.92
C ARG A 116 8.93 0.89 -11.14
N THR A 117 9.79 1.65 -11.80
CA THR A 117 9.49 2.36 -13.05
C THR A 117 10.53 2.03 -14.13
N GLY A 118 10.39 2.59 -15.34
CA GLY A 118 11.40 2.51 -16.39
C GLY A 118 12.81 2.96 -15.97
N ASP A 119 12.92 3.81 -14.95
CA ASP A 119 14.19 4.41 -14.51
C ASP A 119 14.83 3.65 -13.33
N THR A 120 14.15 2.66 -12.75
CA THR A 120 14.70 1.86 -11.64
C THR A 120 16.00 1.17 -12.09
N PRO A 121 17.14 1.34 -11.38
CA PRO A 121 18.40 0.69 -11.72
C PRO A 121 18.31 -0.83 -11.70
N GLN A 122 19.09 -1.53 -12.53
CA GLN A 122 19.02 -3.00 -12.65
C GLN A 122 19.22 -3.74 -11.31
N ALA A 123 20.11 -3.24 -10.44
CA ALA A 123 20.33 -3.80 -9.11
C ALA A 123 19.05 -3.76 -8.25
N GLU A 124 18.34 -2.63 -8.23
CA GLU A 124 17.07 -2.48 -7.51
C GLU A 124 15.96 -3.35 -8.14
N ARG A 125 15.95 -3.50 -9.48
CA ARG A 125 15.03 -4.43 -10.16
C ARG A 125 15.26 -5.87 -9.71
N ALA A 126 16.52 -6.27 -9.56
CA ALA A 126 16.89 -7.60 -9.11
C ALA A 126 16.52 -7.82 -7.63
N LYS A 127 16.70 -6.80 -6.78
CA LYS A 127 16.28 -6.83 -5.37
C LYS A 127 14.77 -7.02 -5.23
N VAL A 128 13.97 -6.22 -5.93
CA VAL A 128 12.48 -6.34 -5.95
C VAL A 128 12.05 -7.70 -6.47
N ARG A 129 12.79 -8.30 -7.42
CA ARG A 129 12.48 -9.64 -7.92
C ARG A 129 12.81 -10.74 -6.91
N ARG A 130 13.93 -10.63 -6.20
CA ARG A 130 14.38 -11.60 -5.21
C ARG A 130 13.54 -11.56 -3.95
N GLN A 131 13.16 -10.36 -3.53
CA GLN A 131 12.35 -10.10 -2.36
C GLN A 131 11.27 -9.07 -2.72
N PRO A 132 10.09 -9.53 -3.19
CA PRO A 132 8.98 -8.66 -3.50
C PRO A 132 8.57 -7.77 -2.31
N PRO A 133 8.28 -6.48 -2.55
CA PRO A 133 7.72 -5.59 -1.55
C PRO A 133 6.23 -5.91 -1.37
N HIS A 134 5.66 -5.58 -0.21
CA HIS A 134 4.22 -5.69 0.02
C HIS A 134 3.43 -4.61 -0.72
N ILE A 135 4.03 -3.41 -0.84
CA ILE A 135 3.48 -2.27 -1.60
C ILE A 135 4.41 -1.96 -2.77
N LEU A 136 3.93 -2.14 -4.00
CA LEU A 136 4.66 -1.80 -5.22
C LEU A 136 4.08 -0.53 -5.85
N VAL A 137 4.90 0.50 -5.99
CA VAL A 137 4.56 1.73 -6.69
C VAL A 137 5.14 1.65 -8.11
N THR A 138 4.32 1.79 -9.14
CA THR A 138 4.73 1.64 -10.55
C THR A 138 4.03 2.63 -11.48
N THR A 139 4.32 2.56 -12.78
CA THR A 139 3.61 3.31 -13.84
C THR A 139 2.86 2.36 -14.77
N PRO A 140 1.86 2.82 -15.54
CA PRO A 140 1.14 1.98 -16.49
C PRO A 140 2.06 1.23 -17.47
N GLU A 141 3.10 1.88 -17.99
CA GLU A 141 4.05 1.29 -18.93
C GLU A 141 4.90 0.21 -18.26
N SER A 142 5.30 0.45 -17.01
CA SER A 142 6.09 -0.52 -16.25
C SER A 142 5.24 -1.71 -15.83
N LEU A 143 3.97 -1.48 -15.49
CA LEU A 143 2.99 -2.53 -15.22
C LEU A 143 2.75 -3.40 -16.46
N PHE A 144 2.63 -2.80 -17.65
CA PHE A 144 2.51 -3.54 -18.90
C PHE A 144 3.69 -4.51 -19.11
N ILE A 145 4.92 -4.09 -18.83
CA ILE A 145 6.11 -4.95 -18.90
C ILE A 145 6.05 -6.09 -17.87
N PHE A 146 5.56 -5.82 -16.66
CA PHE A 146 5.37 -6.86 -15.65
C PHE A 146 4.38 -7.93 -16.11
N LEU A 147 3.25 -7.52 -16.68
CA LEU A 147 2.18 -8.43 -17.09
C LEU A 147 2.54 -9.24 -18.34
N THR A 148 3.37 -8.70 -19.23
CA THR A 148 3.77 -9.37 -20.47
C THR A 148 5.00 -10.27 -20.32
N SER A 149 5.70 -10.25 -19.18
CA SER A 149 6.83 -11.14 -18.91
C SER A 149 6.49 -12.21 -17.87
N GLU A 150 7.01 -13.45 -18.05
CA GLU A 150 6.82 -14.53 -17.07
C GLU A 150 7.46 -14.17 -15.72
N SER A 151 8.69 -13.66 -15.75
CA SER A 151 9.37 -13.19 -14.54
C SER A 151 8.64 -12.05 -13.85
N GLY A 152 8.00 -11.15 -14.61
CA GLY A 152 7.24 -10.05 -14.03
C GLY A 152 5.95 -10.52 -13.39
N ARG A 153 5.23 -11.42 -14.04
CA ARG A 153 4.03 -12.06 -13.47
C ARG A 153 4.34 -12.84 -12.20
N ARG A 154 5.48 -13.53 -12.11
CA ARG A 154 5.91 -14.19 -10.85
C ARG A 154 6.15 -13.21 -9.70
N THR A 155 6.61 -11.99 -9.99
CA THR A 155 6.80 -10.94 -8.97
C THR A 155 5.47 -10.35 -8.50
N LEU A 156 4.50 -10.15 -9.41
CA LEU A 156 3.18 -9.59 -9.06
C LEU A 156 2.20 -10.64 -8.51
N PHE A 157 2.29 -11.87 -9.00
CA PHE A 157 1.40 -12.98 -8.69
C PHE A 157 2.26 -14.16 -8.24
N VAL A 158 2.52 -14.25 -6.95
CA VAL A 158 2.99 -15.52 -6.37
C VAL A 158 1.81 -16.47 -6.39
N ARG A 159 1.84 -17.43 -7.33
CA ARG A 159 1.01 -18.64 -7.46
C ARG A 159 -0.32 -18.59 -6.70
N ILE A 160 -1.41 -18.26 -7.41
CA ILE A 160 -2.81 -18.26 -6.95
C ILE A 160 -3.31 -19.70 -6.73
N GLU A 161 -2.56 -20.51 -5.99
CA GLU A 161 -2.86 -21.91 -5.77
C GLU A 161 -2.92 -22.11 -4.25
N SER A 162 -4.15 -22.09 -3.74
CA SER A 162 -4.54 -22.57 -2.40
C SER A 162 -3.83 -21.94 -1.18
N ARG A 163 -3.97 -20.61 -1.00
CA ARG A 163 -3.77 -19.97 0.31
C ARG A 163 -5.02 -19.18 0.70
N PRO A 164 -5.39 -19.13 2.00
CA PRO A 164 -6.61 -18.45 2.47
C PRO A 164 -6.60 -16.93 2.23
N LEU A 165 -5.44 -16.36 1.95
CA LEU A 165 -5.24 -14.95 1.67
C LEU A 165 -5.41 -14.71 0.16
N ARG A 166 -6.62 -14.33 -0.26
CA ARG A 166 -6.86 -13.89 -1.63
C ARG A 166 -6.03 -12.63 -1.90
N PRO A 167 -5.29 -12.53 -3.01
CA PRO A 167 -4.69 -11.25 -3.40
C PRO A 167 -5.83 -10.26 -3.66
N ARG A 168 -6.05 -9.35 -2.71
CA ARG A 168 -7.02 -8.27 -2.86
C ARG A 168 -6.34 -7.14 -3.61
N PHE A 169 -6.53 -7.10 -4.92
CA PHE A 169 -6.14 -5.95 -5.73
C PHE A 169 -7.08 -4.79 -5.42
N PHE A 170 -6.71 -3.94 -4.47
CA PHE A 170 -7.42 -2.70 -4.21
C PHE A 170 -7.19 -1.73 -5.36
N HIS A 171 -8.24 -1.52 -6.16
CA HIS A 171 -8.33 -0.38 -7.06
C HIS A 171 -8.87 0.82 -6.27
N CYS A 172 -7.96 1.57 -5.65
CA CYS A 172 -8.25 2.92 -5.19
C CYS A 172 -7.59 3.89 -6.16
N ALA A 173 -8.39 4.53 -7.02
CA ALA A 173 -7.91 5.59 -7.89
C ALA A 173 -8.11 6.94 -7.17
N ALA A 174 -7.01 7.60 -6.82
CA ALA A 174 -7.02 8.98 -6.38
C ALA A 174 -6.85 9.87 -7.63
N VAL A 175 -7.96 10.37 -8.18
CA VAL A 175 -7.91 11.26 -9.35
C VAL A 175 -7.58 12.67 -8.84
N LYS A 176 -6.57 13.30 -9.46
CA LYS A 176 -6.26 14.71 -9.26
C LYS A 176 -7.14 15.56 -10.15
#